data_AF-A0A6V8IRU5-F1
#
_entry.id   AF-A0A6V8IRU5-F1
#
_cell.length_a   1.000
_cell.length_b   1.000
_cell.length_c   1.000
_cell.angle_alpha   90.00
_cell.angle_beta   90.00
_cell.angle_gamma   90.00
#
_symmetry.space_group_name_H-M   'P 1'
#
loop_
_entity.id
_entity.type
_entity.pdbx_description
1 polymer ?
#
loop_
_entity_poly.entity_id
_entity_poly.type
_entity_poly.pdbx_seq_one_letter_code
_entity_poly.pdbx_strand_id
1 'polypeptide(L)'
;MTLPRAMIFTIITLCFEMAWYSVARAAAQPCTLKKAEFCRDTNQLVWSPGFDGEVKRFVGPHTGEFATLQRQVLASLGGPPDSPVEMLGYKAGGWLFSACEAHACSVKGALLLDYNHSIRGLAVFDFGTKGEKNPRLDLILRDPEDTKARDVLAAWANWTIAQDVFTYSGDYVAIKLTGITVLPAQRLKD
;
A
#
# COMPACT_ATOMS: atom_id res chain seq x y z
N MET A 1 -65.01 -0.87 24.81
CA MET A 1 -63.96 -1.48 25.66
C MET A 1 -62.73 -0.61 25.56
N THR A 2 -62.51 0.23 26.57
CA THR A 2 -61.46 1.24 26.62
C THR A 2 -60.32 0.73 27.49
N LEU A 3 -59.13 0.54 26.91
CA LEU A 3 -57.94 0.18 27.67
C LEU A 3 -57.58 1.32 28.65
N PRO A 4 -57.27 1.01 29.93
CA PRO A 4 -56.94 2.02 30.92
C PRO A 4 -55.62 2.69 30.56
N ARG A 5 -55.61 4.02 30.59
CA ARG A 5 -54.46 4.91 30.28
C ARG A 5 -53.15 4.54 30.99
N ALA A 6 -53.22 3.86 32.13
CA ALA A 6 -52.06 3.39 32.89
C ALA A 6 -51.29 2.23 32.20
N MET A 7 -51.93 1.45 31.32
CA MET A 7 -51.30 0.30 30.67
C MET A 7 -50.46 0.67 29.45
N ILE A 8 -50.73 1.84 28.85
CA ILE A 8 -50.00 2.34 27.66
C ILE A 8 -48.61 2.86 28.07
N PHE A 9 -48.50 3.46 29.27
CA PHE A 9 -47.22 4.00 29.74
C PHE A 9 -46.19 2.90 30.05
N THR A 10 -46.60 1.74 30.58
CA THR A 10 -45.67 0.68 30.99
C THR A 10 -45.05 -0.08 29.81
N ILE A 11 -45.72 -0.12 28.66
CA ILE A 11 -45.19 -0.79 27.44
C ILE A 11 -44.14 0.10 26.75
N ILE A 12 -44.28 1.43 26.80
CA ILE A 12 -43.33 2.36 26.17
C ILE A 12 -42.00 2.40 26.92
N THR A 13 -42.00 2.27 28.25
CA THR A 13 -40.76 2.25 29.05
C THR A 13 -39.93 0.98 28.86
N LEU A 14 -40.56 -0.16 28.59
CA LEU A 14 -39.85 -1.43 28.31
C LEU A 14 -39.22 -1.46 26.91
N CYS A 15 -39.77 -0.72 25.94
CA CYS A 15 -39.17 -0.59 24.61
C CYS A 15 -37.99 0.40 24.57
N PHE A 16 -37.88 1.31 25.53
CA PHE A 16 -36.80 2.31 25.58
C PHE A 16 -35.52 1.78 26.25
N GLU A 17 -35.59 0.77 27.11
CA GLU A 17 -34.42 0.18 27.76
C GLU A 17 -33.65 -0.80 26.85
N MET A 18 -34.31 -1.42 25.87
CA MET A 18 -33.64 -2.34 24.93
C MET A 18 -33.08 -1.66 23.67
N ALA A 19 -33.33 -0.36 23.48
CA ALA A 19 -32.81 0.39 22.33
C ALA A 19 -31.39 0.94 22.54
N TRP A 20 -30.83 0.90 23.75
CA TRP A 20 -29.54 1.53 24.05
C TRP A 20 -28.29 0.66 23.80
N TYR A 21 -28.44 -0.63 23.54
CA TYR A 21 -27.30 -1.55 23.40
C TYR A 21 -26.94 -1.96 21.98
N SER A 22 -27.48 -1.29 20.96
CA SER A 22 -27.12 -1.57 19.55
C SER A 22 -26.50 -0.36 18.85
N VAL A 23 -25.66 0.41 19.54
CA VAL A 23 -24.46 0.95 18.87
C VAL A 23 -23.36 -0.07 19.09
N ALA A 24 -23.57 -1.28 18.56
CA ALA A 24 -22.48 -2.20 18.34
C ALA A 24 -21.53 -1.47 17.40
N ARG A 25 -20.51 -0.89 18.00
CA ARG A 25 -19.26 -0.46 17.40
C ARG A 25 -18.98 -1.47 16.29
N ALA A 26 -19.25 -1.11 15.03
CA ALA A 26 -18.57 -1.73 13.93
C ALA A 26 -17.11 -1.41 14.22
N ALA A 27 -16.44 -2.31 14.95
CA ALA A 27 -15.07 -2.10 15.37
C ALA A 27 -14.34 -1.81 14.08
N ALA A 28 -13.79 -0.60 13.94
CA ALA A 28 -13.01 -0.21 12.79
C ALA A 28 -12.04 -1.36 12.54
N GLN A 29 -12.22 -2.06 11.42
CA GLN A 29 -11.46 -3.28 11.16
C GLN A 29 -9.98 -2.89 11.19
N PRO A 30 -9.12 -3.69 11.83
CA PRO A 30 -7.72 -3.32 11.95
C PRO A 30 -7.08 -3.30 10.57
N CYS A 31 -6.42 -2.19 10.24
CA CYS A 31 -5.54 -2.12 9.08
C CYS A 31 -4.39 -3.11 9.27
N THR A 32 -4.30 -4.06 8.35
CA THR A 32 -3.22 -5.04 8.26
C THR A 32 -3.01 -5.38 6.80
N LEU A 33 -1.90 -6.04 6.45
CA LEU A 33 -1.69 -6.52 5.08
C LEU A 33 -2.89 -7.33 4.58
N LYS A 34 -3.46 -8.21 5.42
CA LYS A 34 -4.61 -9.09 5.11
C LYS A 34 -5.97 -8.39 5.06
N LYS A 35 -6.02 -7.12 5.43
CA LYS A 35 -7.20 -6.28 5.53
C LYS A 35 -6.86 -4.87 5.03
N ALA A 36 -6.18 -4.82 3.88
CA ALA A 36 -5.58 -3.60 3.36
C ALA A 36 -6.61 -2.55 2.92
N GLU A 37 -7.82 -2.98 2.57
CA GLU A 37 -8.96 -2.12 2.26
C GLU A 37 -9.38 -1.23 3.44
N PHE A 38 -8.98 -1.58 4.67
CA PHE A 38 -9.22 -0.78 5.87
C PHE A 38 -8.03 0.12 6.25
N CYS A 39 -6.95 0.11 5.47
CA CYS A 39 -5.82 1.00 5.65
C CYS A 39 -6.11 2.34 4.96
N ARG A 40 -6.07 3.43 5.73
CA ARG A 40 -6.27 4.79 5.22
C ARG A 40 -5.15 5.21 4.27
N ASP A 41 -3.93 4.79 4.57
CA ASP A 41 -2.72 5.20 3.87
C ASP A 41 -1.61 4.14 4.01
N THR A 42 -0.55 4.30 3.22
CA THR A 42 0.62 3.41 3.22
C THR A 42 1.30 3.35 4.59
N ASN A 43 1.32 4.44 5.35
CA ASN A 43 1.94 4.44 6.68
C ASN A 43 1.19 3.50 7.63
N GLN A 44 -0.13 3.58 7.68
CA GLN A 44 -0.92 2.69 8.53
C GLN A 44 -0.65 1.21 8.20
N LEU A 45 -0.46 0.90 6.90
CA LEU A 45 -0.15 -0.45 6.44
C LEU A 45 1.28 -0.88 6.79
N VAL A 46 2.28 -0.04 6.53
CA VAL A 46 3.71 -0.34 6.77
C VAL A 46 3.98 -0.57 8.26
N TRP A 47 3.31 0.19 9.13
CA TRP A 47 3.42 0.06 10.58
C TRP A 47 2.46 -0.99 11.16
N SER A 48 1.69 -1.70 10.33
CA SER A 48 0.78 -2.72 10.80
C SER A 48 1.52 -4.00 11.25
N PRO A 49 0.99 -4.74 12.25
CA PRO A 49 1.61 -5.97 12.71
C PRO A 49 1.83 -6.97 11.56
N GLY A 50 3.06 -7.49 11.46
CA GLY A 50 3.43 -8.52 10.49
C GLY A 50 3.85 -8.00 9.11
N PHE A 51 3.68 -6.71 8.80
CA PHE A 51 4.04 -6.15 7.49
C PHE A 51 5.51 -6.40 7.11
N ASP A 52 6.44 -6.03 8.00
CA ASP A 52 7.89 -6.26 7.82
C ASP A 52 8.21 -7.75 7.54
N GLY A 53 7.55 -8.65 8.28
CA GLY A 53 7.73 -10.09 8.12
C GLY A 53 7.22 -10.62 6.78
N GLU A 54 6.11 -10.07 6.26
CA GLU A 54 5.58 -10.42 4.94
C GLU A 54 6.48 -9.88 3.81
N VAL A 55 6.98 -8.64 3.92
CA VAL A 55 7.96 -8.09 2.98
C VAL A 55 9.23 -8.93 2.98
N LYS A 56 9.76 -9.27 4.16
CA LYS A 56 10.94 -10.13 4.29
C LYS A 56 10.73 -11.50 3.63
N ARG A 57 9.57 -12.12 3.83
CA ARG A 57 9.24 -13.42 3.22
C ARG A 57 9.09 -13.31 1.71
N PHE A 58 8.57 -12.20 1.21
CA PHE A 58 8.39 -11.96 -0.22
C PHE A 58 9.73 -11.71 -0.92
N VAL A 59 10.58 -10.84 -0.39
CA VAL A 59 11.86 -10.47 -1.02
C VAL A 59 12.98 -11.47 -0.72
N GLY A 60 12.89 -12.24 0.36
CA GLY A 60 13.93 -13.18 0.77
C GLY A 60 15.29 -12.55 1.09
N PRO A 61 16.38 -13.35 1.07
CA PRO A 61 17.71 -12.91 1.48
C PRO A 61 18.46 -12.10 0.40
N HIS A 62 17.75 -11.49 -0.55
CA HIS A 62 18.36 -10.77 -1.66
C HIS A 62 18.99 -9.43 -1.21
N THR A 63 20.11 -9.09 -1.83
CA THR A 63 20.77 -7.79 -1.66
C THR A 63 20.12 -6.76 -2.57
N GLY A 64 19.82 -5.60 -2.02
CA GLY A 64 19.53 -4.39 -2.78
C GLY A 64 20.83 -3.65 -3.09
N GLU A 65 20.70 -2.46 -3.69
CA GLU A 65 21.87 -1.67 -4.09
C GLU A 65 22.66 -1.14 -2.89
N PHE A 66 21.97 -0.67 -1.86
CA PHE A 66 22.57 0.01 -0.70
C PHE A 66 22.27 -0.65 0.64
N ALA A 67 21.51 -1.74 0.64
CA ALA A 67 21.15 -2.52 1.82
C ALA A 67 20.66 -3.92 1.42
N THR A 68 20.06 -4.66 2.35
CA THR A 68 19.20 -5.79 1.96
C THR A 68 18.00 -5.28 1.17
N LEU A 69 17.48 -6.08 0.23
CA LEU A 69 16.33 -5.67 -0.59
C LEU A 69 15.10 -5.38 0.27
N GLN A 70 14.92 -6.13 1.36
CA GLN A 70 13.93 -5.83 2.41
C GLN A 70 14.09 -4.41 2.94
N ARG A 71 15.29 -4.04 3.41
CA ARG A 71 15.53 -2.73 4.02
C ARG A 71 15.37 -1.60 3.01
N GLN A 72 15.78 -1.81 1.77
CA GLN A 72 15.57 -0.86 0.67
C GLN A 72 14.07 -0.62 0.41
N VAL A 73 13.27 -1.69 0.32
CA VAL A 73 11.80 -1.58 0.15
C VAL A 73 11.17 -0.84 1.32
N LEU A 74 11.48 -1.22 2.56
CA LEU A 74 10.87 -0.60 3.75
C LEU A 74 11.25 0.88 3.88
N ALA A 75 12.51 1.23 3.59
CA ALA A 75 12.95 2.61 3.58
C ALA A 75 12.15 3.44 2.56
N SER A 76 11.95 2.92 1.34
CA SER A 76 11.21 3.61 0.28
C SER A 76 9.71 3.81 0.57
N LEU A 77 9.16 3.10 1.57
CA LEU A 77 7.76 3.18 1.98
C LEU A 77 7.55 3.92 3.31
N GLY A 78 8.62 4.43 3.94
CA GLY A 78 8.60 4.87 5.33
C GLY A 78 8.24 6.35 5.58
N GLY A 79 8.07 7.15 4.53
CA GLY A 79 7.85 8.60 4.59
C GLY A 79 6.38 9.02 4.37
N PRO A 80 6.15 10.25 3.87
CA PRO A 80 4.82 10.70 3.46
C PRO A 80 4.13 9.72 2.50
N PRO A 81 2.90 9.27 2.80
CA PRO A 81 2.21 8.29 1.99
C PRO A 81 1.38 8.96 0.89
N ASP A 82 1.26 8.30 -0.25
CA ASP A 82 0.22 8.61 -1.22
C ASP A 82 -1.10 7.95 -0.78
N SER A 83 -2.22 8.45 -1.29
CA SER A 83 -3.52 7.81 -1.10
C SER A 83 -3.54 6.42 -1.76
N PRO A 84 -4.03 5.37 -1.08
CA PRO A 84 -4.17 4.05 -1.68
C PRO A 84 -5.10 4.09 -2.88
N VAL A 85 -4.76 3.33 -3.91
CA VAL A 85 -5.57 3.20 -5.12
C VAL A 85 -6.09 1.78 -5.22
N GLU A 86 -7.41 1.61 -5.25
CA GLU A 86 -8.01 0.33 -5.59
C GLU A 86 -7.90 0.09 -7.10
N MET A 87 -7.27 -1.00 -7.49
CA MET A 87 -6.96 -1.29 -8.90
C MET A 87 -8.13 -2.02 -9.58
N LEU A 88 -9.32 -1.41 -9.54
CA LEU A 88 -10.56 -1.95 -10.13
C LEU A 88 -10.38 -2.20 -11.64
N GLY A 89 -10.71 -3.42 -12.09
CA GLY A 89 -10.68 -3.78 -13.52
C GLY A 89 -9.29 -4.10 -14.08
N TYR A 90 -8.21 -3.85 -13.35
CA TYR A 90 -6.91 -4.40 -13.69
C TYR A 90 -6.86 -5.88 -13.31
N LYS A 91 -6.48 -6.78 -14.22
CA LYS A 91 -6.27 -8.20 -13.91
C LYS A 91 -5.11 -8.44 -12.92
N ALA A 92 -4.35 -7.38 -12.61
CA ALA A 92 -3.39 -7.31 -11.52
C ALA A 92 -4.08 -7.25 -10.14
N GLY A 93 -5.17 -6.47 -10.07
CA GLY A 93 -6.31 -6.51 -9.15
C GLY A 93 -6.04 -6.56 -7.66
N GLY A 94 -6.40 -5.51 -6.93
CA GLY A 94 -6.32 -5.41 -5.47
C GLY A 94 -6.08 -3.96 -5.07
N TRP A 95 -4.98 -3.70 -4.40
CA TRP A 95 -4.67 -2.37 -3.86
C TRP A 95 -3.22 -1.97 -4.16
N LEU A 96 -3.03 -0.73 -4.59
CA LEU A 96 -1.72 -0.10 -4.74
C LEU A 96 -1.51 0.88 -3.59
N PHE A 97 -0.43 0.66 -2.84
CA PHE A 97 0.06 1.55 -1.80
C PHE A 97 1.40 2.12 -2.24
N SER A 98 1.61 3.41 -2.08
CA SER A 98 2.92 4.03 -2.31
C SER A 98 3.24 5.10 -1.29
N ALA A 99 4.52 5.37 -1.14
CA ALA A 99 5.05 6.43 -0.30
C ALA A 99 6.44 6.81 -0.81
N CYS A 100 7.06 7.79 -0.15
CA CYS A 100 8.46 8.12 -0.37
C CYS A 100 9.33 7.71 0.82
N GLU A 101 10.65 7.75 0.65
CA GLU A 101 11.59 7.62 1.75
C GLU A 101 11.40 8.76 2.76
N ALA A 102 11.57 8.43 4.04
CA ALA A 102 11.41 9.40 5.11
C ALA A 102 12.43 10.55 4.95
N HIS A 103 11.96 11.79 5.09
CA HIS A 103 12.76 13.03 5.01
C HIS A 103 13.38 13.37 3.64
N ALA A 104 13.40 12.43 2.69
CA ALA A 104 13.92 12.64 1.34
C ALA A 104 13.05 11.87 0.33
N CYS A 105 12.17 12.56 -0.40
CA CYS A 105 11.34 11.91 -1.42
C CYS A 105 12.07 11.64 -2.76
N SER A 106 13.41 11.60 -2.74
CA SER A 106 14.23 11.21 -3.91
C SER A 106 14.10 9.73 -4.26
N VAL A 107 13.69 8.91 -3.30
CA VAL A 107 13.36 7.49 -3.49
C VAL A 107 11.91 7.28 -3.10
N LYS A 108 11.16 6.56 -3.93
CA LYS A 108 9.77 6.19 -3.70
C LYS A 108 9.55 4.70 -3.80
N GLY A 109 8.62 4.20 -3.01
CA GLY A 109 8.25 2.80 -2.96
C GLY A 109 6.80 2.59 -3.35
N ALA A 110 6.51 1.44 -3.96
CA ALA A 110 5.14 0.97 -4.14
C ALA A 110 4.99 -0.52 -3.78
N LEU A 111 3.81 -0.85 -3.31
CA LEU A 111 3.35 -2.18 -2.97
C LEU A 111 2.04 -2.44 -3.70
N LEU A 112 2.03 -3.48 -4.53
CA LEU A 112 0.84 -3.98 -5.20
C LEU A 112 0.37 -5.27 -4.53
N LEU A 113 -0.84 -5.22 -3.98
CA LEU A 113 -1.54 -6.37 -3.42
C LEU A 113 -2.53 -6.94 -4.43
N ASP A 114 -2.69 -8.26 -4.39
CA ASP A 114 -3.83 -8.91 -5.03
C ASP A 114 -5.13 -8.76 -4.20
N TYR A 115 -6.29 -9.17 -4.74
CA TYR A 115 -7.56 -9.19 -4.00
C TYR A 115 -7.58 -10.16 -2.81
N ASN A 116 -6.63 -11.08 -2.72
CA ASN A 116 -6.44 -11.95 -1.56
C ASN A 116 -5.45 -11.35 -0.56
N HIS A 117 -5.16 -10.05 -0.69
CA HIS A 117 -4.27 -9.31 0.20
C HIS A 117 -2.88 -9.94 0.30
N SER A 118 -2.38 -10.46 -0.82
CA SER A 118 -1.05 -11.03 -0.94
C SER A 118 -0.18 -10.14 -1.82
N ILE A 119 1.09 -9.98 -1.44
CA ILE A 119 2.03 -9.15 -2.19
C ILE A 119 2.21 -9.77 -3.58
N ARG A 120 1.80 -9.03 -4.61
CA ARG A 120 1.95 -9.41 -6.01
C ARG A 120 3.24 -8.86 -6.59
N GLY A 121 3.57 -7.62 -6.21
CA GLY A 121 4.82 -6.97 -6.56
C GLY A 121 5.15 -5.79 -5.65
N LEU A 122 6.42 -5.43 -5.65
CA LEU A 122 6.96 -4.23 -5.03
C LEU A 122 7.73 -3.44 -6.09
N ALA A 123 7.81 -2.13 -5.92
CA ALA A 123 8.67 -1.28 -6.71
C ALA A 123 9.47 -0.33 -5.82
N VAL A 124 10.71 -0.06 -6.23
CA VAL A 124 11.55 1.00 -5.67
C VAL A 124 12.01 1.87 -6.82
N PHE A 125 11.65 3.14 -6.77
CA PHE A 125 11.98 4.14 -7.78
C PHE A 125 12.91 5.19 -7.20
N ASP A 126 14.12 5.29 -7.72
CA ASP A 126 15.08 6.35 -7.42
C ASP A 126 15.05 7.36 -8.57
N PHE A 127 14.74 8.61 -8.27
CA PHE A 127 14.67 9.69 -9.26
C PHE A 127 16.04 10.06 -9.86
N GLY A 128 17.13 9.70 -9.16
CA GLY A 128 18.48 10.15 -9.45
C GLY A 128 18.66 11.65 -9.24
N THR A 129 19.84 12.05 -8.76
CA THR A 129 20.23 13.44 -8.59
C THR A 129 21.08 13.92 -9.76
N LYS A 130 20.91 15.19 -10.13
CA LYS A 130 21.62 15.80 -11.26
C LYS A 130 23.14 15.73 -11.04
N GLY A 131 23.83 14.98 -11.90
CA GLY A 131 25.29 14.86 -11.92
C GLY A 131 25.87 13.65 -11.18
N GLU A 132 25.07 12.87 -10.46
CA GLU A 132 25.56 11.76 -9.63
C GLU A 132 24.86 10.42 -9.88
N LYS A 133 23.56 10.42 -10.22
CA LYS A 133 22.77 9.19 -10.37
C LYS A 133 21.82 9.24 -11.56
N ASN A 134 21.68 8.11 -12.24
CA ASN A 134 20.63 7.91 -13.24
C ASN A 134 19.35 7.44 -12.55
N PRO A 135 18.16 7.87 -13.03
CA PRO A 135 16.90 7.36 -12.52
C PRO A 135 16.78 5.85 -12.74
N ARG A 136 16.28 5.14 -11.73
CA ARG A 136 16.13 3.68 -11.76
C ARG A 136 14.79 3.24 -11.19
N LEU A 137 14.18 2.27 -11.85
CA LEU A 137 13.04 1.52 -11.33
C LEU A 137 13.43 0.05 -11.12
N ASP A 138 13.42 -0.39 -9.87
CA ASP A 138 13.53 -1.80 -9.49
C ASP A 138 12.14 -2.37 -9.23
N LEU A 139 11.78 -3.45 -9.92
CA LEU A 139 10.54 -4.18 -9.73
C LEU A 139 10.83 -5.54 -9.11
N ILE A 140 10.23 -5.83 -7.96
CA ILE A 140 10.35 -7.12 -7.29
C ILE A 140 9.01 -7.85 -7.46
N LEU A 141 8.98 -8.86 -8.32
CA LEU A 141 7.74 -9.57 -8.68
C LEU A 141 7.76 -11.00 -8.15
N ARG A 142 6.61 -11.48 -7.67
CA ARG A 142 6.45 -12.89 -7.25
C ARG A 142 6.80 -13.84 -8.40
N ASP A 143 6.23 -13.54 -9.56
CA ASP A 143 6.52 -14.18 -10.83
C ASP A 143 7.13 -13.11 -11.75
N PRO A 144 8.39 -13.25 -12.19
CA PRO A 144 9.04 -12.27 -13.07
C PRO A 144 8.32 -12.12 -14.42
N GLU A 145 7.52 -13.11 -14.83
CA GLU A 145 6.71 -13.07 -16.06
C GLU A 145 5.31 -12.46 -15.84
N ASP A 146 4.98 -11.99 -14.63
CA ASP A 146 3.71 -11.31 -14.34
C ASP A 146 3.68 -9.90 -14.95
N THR A 147 3.44 -9.86 -16.26
CA THR A 147 3.35 -8.63 -17.05
C THR A 147 2.31 -7.67 -16.49
N LYS A 148 1.22 -8.16 -15.87
CA LYS A 148 0.17 -7.31 -15.32
C LYS A 148 0.66 -6.52 -14.10
N ALA A 149 1.37 -7.19 -13.19
CA ALA A 149 1.96 -6.52 -12.04
C ALA A 149 3.06 -5.55 -12.48
N ARG A 150 3.90 -5.97 -13.43
CA ARG A 150 4.94 -5.14 -14.04
C ARG A 150 4.35 -3.86 -14.64
N ASP A 151 3.29 -3.98 -15.43
CA ASP A 151 2.67 -2.85 -16.14
C ASP A 151 2.03 -1.86 -15.16
N VAL A 152 1.38 -2.34 -14.09
CA VAL A 152 0.84 -1.48 -13.03
C VAL A 152 1.95 -0.70 -12.32
N LEU A 153 3.02 -1.37 -11.91
CA LEU A 153 4.11 -0.72 -11.19
C LEU A 153 4.92 0.22 -12.09
N ALA A 154 5.09 -0.11 -13.36
CA ALA A 154 5.69 0.79 -14.34
C ALA A 154 4.80 2.01 -14.63
N ALA A 155 3.48 1.82 -14.72
CA ALA A 155 2.53 2.92 -14.87
C ALA A 155 2.52 3.84 -13.64
N TRP A 156 2.58 3.26 -12.44
CA TRP A 156 2.77 4.02 -11.20
C TRP A 156 4.03 4.89 -11.27
N ALA A 157 5.19 4.31 -11.59
CA ALA A 157 6.45 5.07 -11.64
C ALA A 157 6.40 6.21 -12.69
N ASN A 158 5.77 5.98 -13.86
CA ASN A 158 5.55 7.04 -14.84
C ASN A 158 4.64 8.15 -14.29
N TRP A 159 3.57 7.81 -13.58
CA TRP A 159 2.70 8.80 -12.94
C TRP A 159 3.45 9.58 -11.86
N THR A 160 4.29 8.92 -11.06
CA THR A 160 5.14 9.54 -10.05
C THR A 160 6.08 10.58 -10.68
N ILE A 161 6.75 10.24 -11.79
CA ILE A 161 7.54 11.20 -12.57
C ILE A 161 6.68 12.39 -12.97
N ALA A 162 5.49 12.15 -13.54
CA ALA A 162 4.63 13.23 -14.01
C ALA A 162 4.14 14.17 -12.89
N GLN A 163 3.88 13.65 -11.69
CA GLN A 163 3.51 14.45 -10.52
C GLN A 163 4.71 15.27 -10.01
N ASP A 164 5.85 14.62 -9.82
CA ASP A 164 6.99 15.20 -9.11
C ASP A 164 7.88 16.09 -9.99
N VAL A 165 7.85 15.93 -11.32
CA VAL A 165 8.54 16.83 -12.26
C VAL A 165 8.11 18.29 -12.04
N PHE A 166 6.86 18.53 -11.66
CA PHE A 166 6.39 19.88 -11.34
C PHE A 166 6.76 20.34 -9.93
N THR A 167 6.85 19.40 -8.98
CA THR A 167 7.14 19.72 -7.57
C THR A 167 8.61 19.96 -7.29
N TYR A 168 9.51 19.33 -8.05
CA TYR A 168 10.96 19.34 -7.79
C TYR A 168 11.79 19.71 -9.02
N SER A 169 11.21 20.49 -9.95
CA SER A 169 11.89 20.96 -11.16
C SER A 169 13.19 21.72 -10.83
N GLY A 170 14.33 21.04 -10.94
CA GLY A 170 15.66 21.61 -10.68
C GLY A 170 16.69 20.60 -10.16
N ASP A 171 16.25 19.67 -9.31
CA ASP A 171 17.15 18.83 -8.52
C ASP A 171 17.24 17.36 -9.01
N TYR A 172 16.22 16.86 -9.70
CA TYR A 172 16.13 15.47 -10.15
C TYR A 172 16.30 15.28 -11.67
N VAL A 173 16.70 14.07 -12.07
CA VAL A 173 17.02 13.72 -13.47
C VAL A 173 15.87 13.00 -14.18
N ALA A 174 14.98 12.30 -13.45
CA ALA A 174 13.90 11.53 -14.06
C ALA A 174 12.83 12.42 -14.72
N ILE A 175 12.86 12.49 -16.05
CA ILE A 175 11.75 13.05 -16.87
C ILE A 175 11.03 11.96 -17.68
N LYS A 176 11.57 10.74 -17.68
CA LYS A 176 11.01 9.52 -18.27
C LYS A 176 11.67 8.30 -17.63
N LEU A 177 11.00 7.14 -17.65
CA LEU A 177 11.64 5.87 -17.30
C LEU A 177 12.70 5.51 -18.37
N THR A 178 13.93 5.27 -17.93
CA THR A 178 15.06 4.95 -18.83
C THR A 178 15.56 3.51 -18.68
N GLY A 179 15.15 2.81 -17.62
CA GLY A 179 15.45 1.40 -17.40
C GLY A 179 14.54 0.81 -16.32
N ILE A 180 14.15 -0.45 -16.52
CA ILE A 180 13.38 -1.25 -15.56
C ILE A 180 14.22 -2.49 -15.24
N THR A 181 14.60 -2.64 -13.99
CA THR A 181 15.23 -3.86 -13.50
C THR A 181 14.18 -4.73 -12.85
N VAL A 182 14.00 -5.97 -13.32
CA VAL A 182 13.17 -6.96 -12.62
C VAL A 182 14.07 -7.80 -11.72
N LEU A 183 13.85 -7.70 -10.41
CA LEU A 183 14.56 -8.47 -9.40
C LEU A 183 13.71 -9.69 -8.99
N PRO A 184 14.36 -10.84 -8.72
CA PRO A 184 13.63 -12.02 -8.27
C PRO A 184 13.05 -11.79 -6.86
N ALA A 185 11.78 -12.13 -6.67
CA ALA A 185 11.24 -12.40 -5.34
C ALA A 185 11.68 -13.79 -4.85
N GLN A 186 11.57 -14.05 -3.55
CA GLN A 186 11.75 -15.39 -3.01
C GLN A 186 10.64 -16.30 -3.54
N ARG A 187 11.03 -17.35 -4.28
CA ARG A 187 10.11 -18.46 -4.55
C ARG A 187 9.88 -19.22 -3.25
N LEU A 188 8.68 -19.09 -2.70
CA LEU A 188 8.21 -20.01 -1.67
C LEU A 188 7.97 -21.35 -2.37
N LYS A 189 8.61 -22.42 -1.86
CA LYS A 189 8.24 -23.77 -2.27
C LYS A 189 6.87 -24.04 -1.65
N ASP A 190 5.88 -24.31 -2.49
CA ASP A 190 4.57 -24.83 -2.06
C ASP A 190 4.72 -26.15 -1.31
#